data_AF-A0A819MWL8-F1
#
_entry.id   AF-A0A819MWL8-F1
#
_cell.length_a   1.000
_cell.length_b   1.000
_cell.length_c   1.000
_cell.angle_alpha   90.00
_cell.angle_beta   90.00
_cell.angle_gamma   90.00
#
_symmetry.space_group_name_H-M   'P 1'
#
loop_
_entity.id
_entity.type
_entity.pdbx_description
1 polymer ?
#
loop_
_entity_poly.entity_id
_entity_poly.type
_entity_poly.pdbx_seq_one_letter_code
_entity_poly.pdbx_strand_id
1 'polypeptide(L)'
;MEKSFTLSEDLQPTFNVVDNNSQNISIDPKEWLVMDKSSKRQRPPRLYEFLILLLENPYYAFYASYTNKAEGIFQIHEPENVANLWQQVKSRRSNQKMT
;
A
#
# COMPACT_ATOMS: atom_id res chain seq x y z
N MET A 1 60.01 -21.09 -14.18
CA MET A 1 59.58 -20.68 -12.83
C MET A 1 59.11 -19.23 -12.95
N GLU A 2 57.92 -18.99 -13.51
CA GLU A 2 56.62 -19.07 -12.82
C GLU A 2 56.58 -18.19 -11.56
N LYS A 3 55.88 -17.06 -11.64
CA LYS A 3 54.50 -16.94 -11.13
C LYS A 3 53.90 -15.58 -11.48
N SER A 4 52.82 -15.63 -12.25
CA SER A 4 51.79 -14.59 -12.36
C SER A 4 51.16 -14.32 -10.99
N PHE A 5 50.74 -13.09 -10.70
CA PHE A 5 49.73 -12.82 -9.68
C PHE A 5 48.86 -11.62 -10.04
N THR A 6 47.57 -11.75 -9.75
CA THR A 6 46.40 -11.12 -10.36
C THR A 6 45.89 -9.85 -9.67
N LEU A 7 45.20 -9.04 -10.49
CA LEU A 7 44.06 -8.15 -10.23
C LEU A 7 43.45 -8.14 -8.81
N SER A 8 43.18 -6.94 -8.28
CA SER A 8 42.07 -6.69 -7.37
C SER A 8 41.58 -5.25 -7.57
N GLU A 9 40.53 -5.13 -8.37
CA GLU A 9 39.64 -3.96 -8.44
C GLU A 9 39.19 -3.55 -7.03
N ASP A 10 39.29 -2.25 -6.74
CA ASP A 10 38.70 -1.62 -5.57
C ASP A 10 37.17 -1.75 -5.63
N LEU A 11 36.65 -2.85 -5.12
CA LEU A 11 35.24 -3.02 -4.82
C LEU A 11 34.91 -2.15 -3.61
N GLN A 12 34.28 -1.00 -3.85
CA GLN A 12 33.53 -0.32 -2.81
C GLN A 12 32.48 -1.27 -2.23
N PRO A 13 32.24 -1.26 -0.89
CA PRO A 13 31.09 -1.96 -0.34
C PRO A 13 29.83 -1.28 -0.90
N THR A 14 29.20 -1.92 -1.88
CA THR A 14 27.80 -1.67 -2.20
C THR A 14 27.05 -2.02 -0.93
N PHE A 15 26.73 -1.01 -0.14
CA PHE A 15 25.72 -1.13 0.90
C PHE A 15 24.48 -1.65 0.21
N ASN A 16 24.16 -2.91 0.50
CA ASN A 16 22.84 -3.48 0.26
C ASN A 16 21.85 -2.53 0.92
N VAL A 17 21.25 -1.63 0.14
CA VAL A 17 19.96 -1.07 0.47
C VAL A 17 19.01 -2.24 0.33
N VAL A 18 18.91 -3.00 1.42
CA VAL A 18 17.80 -3.90 1.66
C VAL A 18 16.59 -2.99 1.67
N ASP A 19 15.90 -2.92 0.54
CA ASP A 19 14.57 -2.34 0.45
C ASP A 19 13.70 -3.12 1.42
N ASN A 20 13.57 -2.56 2.62
CA ASN A 20 12.88 -3.15 3.74
C ASN A 20 11.41 -3.31 3.35
N ASN A 21 11.06 -4.52 2.97
CA ASN A 21 9.79 -5.16 3.28
C ASN A 21 8.55 -4.29 2.99
N SER A 22 8.44 -3.82 1.76
CA SER A 22 7.12 -3.49 1.23
C SER A 22 6.34 -4.81 1.17
N GLN A 23 5.55 -5.11 2.20
CA GLN A 23 4.51 -6.11 2.09
C GLN A 23 3.58 -5.62 0.98
N ASN A 24 3.88 -6.04 -0.24
CA ASN A 24 3.15 -5.67 -1.44
C ASN A 24 1.85 -6.47 -1.41
N ILE A 25 0.96 -6.01 -0.54
CA ILE A 25 -0.37 -6.57 -0.37
C ILE A 25 -1.08 -6.40 -1.72
N SER A 26 -1.34 -7.52 -2.38
CA SER A 26 -2.08 -7.54 -3.65
C SER A 26 -3.50 -7.06 -3.40
N ILE A 27 -3.79 -5.85 -3.85
CA ILE A 27 -5.11 -5.22 -3.69
C ILE A 27 -6.04 -5.78 -4.77
N ASP A 28 -7.12 -6.48 -4.39
CA ASP A 28 -8.21 -6.79 -5.31
C ASP A 28 -9.19 -5.60 -5.34
N PRO A 29 -9.29 -4.85 -6.45
CA PRO A 29 -10.19 -3.69 -6.55
C PRO A 29 -11.66 -4.02 -6.29
N LYS A 30 -12.07 -5.28 -6.47
CA LYS A 30 -13.45 -5.72 -6.23
C LYS A 30 -13.84 -5.71 -4.75
N GLU A 31 -12.87 -5.93 -3.86
CA GLU A 31 -13.08 -5.88 -2.40
C GLU A 31 -13.48 -4.48 -1.91
N TRP A 32 -13.16 -3.47 -2.69
CA TRP A 32 -13.37 -2.07 -2.31
C TRP A 32 -14.63 -1.47 -2.90
N LEU A 33 -15.47 -2.25 -3.59
CA LEU A 33 -16.74 -1.75 -4.14
C LEU A 33 -17.84 -1.79 -3.09
N VAL A 34 -18.58 -0.68 -2.99
CA VAL A 34 -19.72 -0.54 -2.08
C VAL A 34 -21.01 -0.57 -2.91
N MET A 35 -22.01 -1.28 -2.42
CA MET A 35 -23.35 -1.27 -3.03
C MET A 35 -24.08 0.02 -2.68
N ASP A 36 -24.47 0.79 -3.69
CA ASP A 36 -25.30 1.97 -3.50
C ASP A 36 -26.76 1.56 -3.25
N LYS A 37 -27.30 1.96 -2.10
CA LYS A 37 -28.67 1.61 -1.68
C LYS A 37 -29.74 2.20 -2.59
N SER A 38 -29.46 3.35 -3.23
CA SER A 38 -30.43 4.01 -4.12
C SER A 38 -30.45 3.39 -5.50
N SER A 39 -29.29 3.28 -6.15
CA SER A 39 -29.19 2.78 -7.52
C SER A 39 -29.10 1.25 -7.63
N LYS A 40 -28.90 0.54 -6.51
CA LYS A 40 -28.60 -0.91 -6.46
C LYS A 40 -27.40 -1.31 -7.34
N ARG A 41 -26.46 -0.38 -7.54
CA ARG A 41 -25.25 -0.60 -8.34
C ARG A 41 -24.02 -0.55 -7.46
N GLN A 42 -23.01 -1.32 -7.85
CA GLN A 42 -21.68 -1.21 -7.25
C GLN A 42 -21.02 0.09 -7.68
N ARG A 43 -20.38 0.77 -6.72
CA ARG A 43 -19.62 1.99 -6.95
C ARG A 43 -18.34 1.99 -6.13
N PRO A 44 -17.35 2.80 -6.49
CA PRO A 44 -16.22 3.06 -5.62
C PRO A 44 -16.68 3.64 -4.26
N PRO A 45 -15.92 3.40 -3.19
CA PRO A 45 -16.26 3.92 -1.88
C PRO A 45 -16.01 5.43 -1.80
N ARG A 46 -16.69 6.08 -0.88
CA ARG A 46 -16.33 7.41 -0.35
C ARG A 46 -15.18 7.25 0.65
N LEU A 47 -14.50 8.35 0.98
CA LEU A 47 -13.31 8.27 1.86
C LEU A 47 -13.62 7.65 3.22
N TYR A 48 -14.73 8.05 3.86
CA TYR A 48 -15.11 7.47 5.16
C TYR A 48 -15.50 5.98 5.03
N GLU A 49 -16.13 5.57 3.91
CA GLU A 49 -16.46 4.16 3.66
C GLU A 49 -15.19 3.34 3.47
N PHE A 50 -14.21 3.90 2.76
CA PHE A 50 -12.88 3.31 2.60
C PHE A 50 -12.18 3.14 3.95
N LEU A 51 -12.20 4.15 4.82
CA LEU A 51 -11.61 4.04 6.15
C LEU A 51 -12.29 2.97 6.99
N ILE A 52 -13.62 2.87 6.93
CA ILE A 52 -14.35 1.78 7.62
C ILE A 52 -13.91 0.42 7.07
N LEU A 53 -13.88 0.22 5.76
CA LEU A 53 -13.44 -1.03 5.13
C LEU A 53 -11.98 -1.38 5.51
N LEU A 54 -11.11 -0.38 5.54
CA LEU A 54 -9.71 -0.51 5.94
C LEU A 54 -9.58 -0.98 7.40
N LEU A 55 -10.39 -0.41 8.31
CA LEU A 55 -10.35 -0.70 9.74
C LEU A 55 -11.09 -1.99 10.12
N GLU A 56 -12.07 -2.41 9.33
CA GLU A 56 -12.84 -3.64 9.57
C GLU A 56 -12.14 -4.89 9.05
N ASN A 57 -11.28 -4.77 8.03
CA ASN A 57 -10.59 -5.90 7.46
C ASN A 57 -9.23 -6.11 8.16
N PRO A 58 -9.04 -7.23 8.89
CA PRO A 58 -7.82 -7.49 9.65
C PRO A 58 -6.57 -7.62 8.75
N TYR A 59 -6.74 -7.92 7.47
CA TYR A 59 -5.65 -8.00 6.51
C TYR A 59 -4.93 -6.65 6.30
N TYR A 60 -5.64 -5.54 6.53
CA TYR A 60 -5.10 -4.18 6.41
C TYR A 60 -4.79 -3.52 7.77
N ALA A 61 -4.79 -4.29 8.87
CA ALA A 61 -4.54 -3.76 10.21
C ALA A 61 -3.16 -3.08 10.38
N PHE A 62 -2.20 -3.44 9.53
CA PHE A 62 -0.89 -2.79 9.45
C PHE A 62 -0.99 -1.33 9.00
N TYR A 63 -1.97 -0.98 8.16
CA TYR A 63 -2.14 0.37 7.65
C TYR A 63 -2.91 1.28 8.62
N ALA A 64 -3.95 0.75 9.25
CA ALA A 64 -4.74 1.46 10.24
C ALA A 64 -5.45 0.49 11.19
N SER A 65 -5.67 0.90 12.43
CA SER A 65 -6.45 0.11 13.40
C SER A 65 -7.20 0.99 14.40
N TYR A 66 -8.25 0.43 15.01
CA TYR A 66 -8.98 1.11 16.09
C TYR A 66 -8.14 1.11 17.37
N THR A 67 -7.93 2.29 17.95
CA THR A 67 -7.42 2.46 19.31
C THR A 67 -8.56 2.26 20.32
N ASN A 68 -9.75 2.77 19.99
CA ASN A 68 -11.00 2.50 20.71
C ASN A 68 -12.16 2.33 19.72
N LYS A 69 -12.58 1.09 19.49
CA LYS A 69 -13.65 0.78 18.53
C LYS A 69 -15.03 1.28 18.98
N ALA A 70 -15.29 1.33 20.29
CA ALA A 70 -16.59 1.77 20.80
C ALA A 70 -16.83 3.27 20.57
N GLU A 71 -15.76 4.07 20.62
CA GLU A 71 -15.79 5.52 20.40
C GLU A 71 -15.45 5.90 18.95
N GLY A 72 -15.09 4.92 18.11
CA GLY A 72 -14.67 5.17 16.73
C GLY A 72 -13.31 5.86 16.61
N ILE A 73 -12.46 5.78 17.64
CA ILE A 73 -11.11 6.34 17.63
C ILE A 73 -10.17 5.34 16.97
N PHE A 74 -9.47 5.78 15.93
CA PHE A 74 -8.53 4.97 15.17
C PHE A 74 -7.23 5.73 14.91
N GLN A 75 -6.19 4.96 14.61
CA GLN A 75 -4.88 5.46 14.24
C GLN A 75 -4.51 4.93 12.86
N ILE A 76 -3.95 5.81 12.04
CA ILE A 76 -3.29 5.44 10.78
C ILE A 76 -1.81 5.29 11.09
N HIS A 77 -1.27 4.10 10.87
CA HIS A 77 0.14 3.78 11.15
C HIS A 77 1.03 4.15 9.97
N GLU A 78 0.51 3.98 8.75
CA GLU A 78 1.25 4.13 7.50
C GLU A 78 0.51 5.08 6.54
N PRO A 79 0.55 6.41 6.78
CA PRO A 79 -0.29 7.37 6.08
C PRO A 79 -0.02 7.44 4.57
N GLU A 80 1.24 7.30 4.17
CA GLU A 80 1.63 7.31 2.75
C GLU A 80 1.07 6.09 2.01
N ASN A 81 1.16 4.90 2.64
CA ASN A 81 0.62 3.67 2.06
C ASN A 81 -0.91 3.70 1.99
N VAL A 82 -1.59 4.26 3.01
CA VAL A 82 -3.05 4.48 2.97
C VAL A 82 -3.44 5.42 1.83
N ALA A 83 -2.68 6.49 1.60
CA ALA A 83 -2.93 7.41 0.48
C ALA A 83 -2.75 6.72 -0.88
N ASN A 84 -1.69 5.92 -1.04
CA ASN A 84 -1.44 5.12 -2.24
C ASN A 84 -2.56 4.10 -2.48
N LEU A 85 -2.98 3.38 -1.43
CA LEU A 85 -4.10 2.45 -1.48
C LEU A 85 -5.39 3.16 -1.91
N TRP A 86 -5.67 4.33 -1.31
CA TRP A 86 -6.84 5.14 -1.69
C TRP A 86 -6.81 5.58 -3.15
N GLN A 87 -5.63 5.98 -3.66
CA GLN A 87 -5.46 6.32 -5.07
C GLN A 87 -5.79 5.15 -6.00
N GLN A 88 -5.35 3.94 -5.65
CA GLN A 88 -5.64 2.72 -6.39
C GLN A 88 -7.13 2.39 -6.40
N VAL A 89 -7.77 2.41 -5.22
CA VAL A 89 -9.22 2.17 -5.05
C VAL A 89 -10.06 3.15 -5.85
N LYS A 90 -9.66 4.42 -5.92
CA LYS A 90 -10.39 5.44 -6.67
C LYS A 90 -10.20 5.38 -8.18
N SER A 91 -9.33 4.50 -8.68
CA SER A 91 -9.02 4.38 -10.11
C SER A 91 -8.76 5.74 -10.77
N ARG A 92 -8.13 6.68 -10.06
CA ARG A 92 -7.79 7.99 -10.60
C ARG A 92 -6.58 7.85 -11.52
N ARG A 93 -6.82 7.42 -12.76
CA ARG A 93 -5.84 7.46 -13.86
C ARG A 93 -5.62 8.86 -14.42
N SER A 94 -6.09 9.92 -13.76
CA SER A 94 -5.91 11.30 -14.25
C SER A 94 -4.45 11.76 -14.26
N ASN A 95 -3.56 11.06 -13.56
CA ASN A 95 -2.11 11.33 -13.55
C ASN A 95 -1.30 10.34 -14.39
N GLN A 96 -1.93 9.45 -15.16
CA GLN A 96 -1.18 8.68 -16.16
C GLN A 96 -0.75 9.64 -17.27
N LYS A 97 0.50 10.13 -17.19
CA LYS A 97 1.17 10.70 -18.36
C LYS A 97 1.05 9.65 -19.47
N MET A 98 0.35 10.00 -20.55
CA MET A 98 0.47 9.28 -21.80
C MET A 98 1.94 9.37 -22.22
N THR A 99 2.68 8.28 -22.05
CA THR A 99 3.93 8.01 -22.78
C THR A 99 3.60 7.38 -24.11
#